data_AF-A0A6I2LVM0-F1
#
_entry.id   AF-A0A6I2LVM0-F1
#
_cell.length_a   1.000
_cell.length_b   1.000
_cell.length_c   1.000
_cell.angle_alpha   90.00
_cell.angle_beta   90.00
_cell.angle_gamma   90.00
#
_symmetry.space_group_name_H-M   'P 1'
#
loop_
_entity.id
_entity.type
_entity.pdbx_description
1 polymer ?
#
loop_
_entity_poly.entity_id
_entity_poly.type
_entity_poly.pdbx_seq_one_letter_code
_entity_poly.pdbx_strand_id
1 'polypeptide(L)' 'METAARLIVLGLGEGRRYVMGAVRAVLKADPAEVGERFSIPDRWLEPMGEGPGAYEHDAIAAWFRGHPPSDIAGGAR' A
#
# COMPACT_ATOMS: atom_id res chain seq x y z
N MET A 1 -24.85 8.38 -7.86
CA MET A 1 -24.20 9.64 -8.26
C MET A 1 -22.70 9.36 -8.28
N GLU A 2 -22.11 9.21 -9.45
CA GLU A 2 -20.67 8.95 -9.58
C GLU A 2 -19.93 10.21 -9.14
N THR A 3 -19.19 10.14 -8.02
CA THR A 3 -18.37 11.25 -7.57
C THR A 3 -17.18 11.35 -8.51
N ALA A 4 -17.06 12.48 -9.22
CA ALA A 4 -15.90 12.76 -10.05
C ALA A 4 -14.62 12.62 -9.20
N ALA A 5 -13.67 11.79 -9.65
CA ALA A 5 -12.42 11.57 -8.95
C ALA A 5 -11.65 12.90 -8.82
N ARG A 6 -11.21 13.22 -7.60
CA ARG A 6 -10.37 14.39 -7.34
C ARG A 6 -8.92 14.04 -7.69
N LEU A 7 -8.34 14.75 -8.67
CA LEU A 7 -6.92 14.64 -8.98
C LEU A 7 -6.10 15.27 -7.85
N ILE A 8 -5.06 14.55 -7.42
CA ILE A 8 -3.99 15.07 -6.56
C ILE A 8 -2.66 14.85 -7.28
N VAL A 9 -1.78 15.85 -7.25
CA VAL A 9 -0.41 15.76 -7.76
C VAL A 9 0.50 16.06 -6.59
N LEU A 10 1.34 15.10 -6.23
CA LEU A 10 2.25 15.19 -5.10
C LEU A 10 3.69 15.14 -5.60
N GLY A 11 4.50 16.10 -5.17
CA GLY A 11 5.94 16.11 -5.38
C GLY A 11 6.67 15.01 -4.61
N LEU A 12 7.99 14.98 -4.79
CA LEU A 12 8.88 14.09 -4.04
C LEU A 12 8.74 14.37 -2.53
N GLY A 13 8.53 13.32 -1.72
CA GLY A 13 8.36 13.45 -0.27
C GLY A 13 7.06 14.12 0.23
N GLU A 14 6.16 14.53 -0.67
CA GLU A 14 4.83 15.05 -0.31
C GLU A 14 3.82 13.92 -0.09
N GLY A 15 2.90 14.11 0.85
CA GLY A 15 1.93 13.09 1.29
C GLY A 15 1.85 13.02 2.81
N ARG A 16 1.09 12.06 3.34
CA ARG A 16 0.96 11.87 4.80
C ARG A 16 2.16 11.13 5.36
N ARG A 17 2.84 11.70 6.36
CA ARG A 17 4.08 11.15 6.92
C ARG A 17 3.80 10.29 8.14
N TYR A 18 4.43 9.13 8.18
CA TYR A 18 4.42 8.20 9.30
C TYR A 18 5.87 7.85 9.65
N VAL A 19 6.22 8.01 10.92
CA VAL A 19 7.56 7.68 11.44
C VAL A 19 7.40 6.56 12.46
N MET A 20 8.05 5.43 12.20
CA MET A 20 7.92 4.18 12.95
C MET A 20 9.32 3.65 13.29
N GLY A 21 10.07 4.45 14.06
CA GLY A 21 11.47 4.15 14.38
C GLY A 21 12.40 4.32 13.16
N ALA A 22 13.12 3.27 12.79
CA ALA A 22 14.02 3.25 11.63
C ALA A 22 13.27 3.25 10.28
N VAL A 23 11.96 3.00 10.29
CA VAL A 23 11.12 3.04 9.10
C VAL A 23 10.38 4.37 9.03
N ARG A 24 10.33 4.96 7.83
CA ARG A 24 9.50 6.11 7.51
C ARG A 24 8.63 5.78 6.31
N ALA A 25 7.41 6.30 6.29
CA ALA A 25 6.52 6.20 5.16
C ALA A 25 5.90 7.55 4.82
N VAL A 26 5.72 7.80 3.52
CA VAL A 26 4.91 8.89 2.97
C VAL A 26 3.76 8.25 2.18
N LEU A 27 2.55 8.28 2.71
CA LEU A 27 1.37 7.83 1.96
C LEU A 27 0.97 8.88 0.93
N LYS A 28 0.99 8.45 -0.34
CA LYS A 28 0.46 9.18 -1.50
C LYS A 28 -1.05 9.01 -1.64
N ALA A 29 -1.58 7.90 -1.11
CA ALA A 29 -3.00 7.65 -0.95
C ALA A 29 -3.22 6.89 0.36
N ASP A 30 -3.92 7.51 1.30
CA ASP A 30 -4.33 6.87 2.55
C ASP A 30 -5.64 6.08 2.34
N PRO A 31 -5.78 4.86 2.91
CA PRO A 31 -7.02 4.08 2.81
C PRO A 31 -8.28 4.88 3.15
N ALA A 32 -8.25 5.73 4.18
CA ALA A 32 -9.41 6.52 4.60
C ALA A 32 -9.82 7.55 3.52
N GLU A 33 -8.89 8.00 2.68
CA GLU A 33 -9.16 8.95 1.58
C GLU A 33 -9.79 8.27 0.36
N VAL A 34 -9.50 6.98 0.17
CA VAL A 34 -9.91 6.23 -1.03
C VAL A 34 -10.97 5.17 -0.74
N GLY A 35 -11.61 5.22 0.43
CA GLY A 35 -12.65 4.28 0.83
C GLY A 35 -12.12 2.86 1.00
N GLU A 36 -10.94 2.72 1.61
CA GLU A 36 -10.26 1.47 1.93
C GLU A 36 -9.92 0.57 0.72
N ARG A 37 -10.03 1.10 -0.50
CA ARG A 37 -9.77 0.34 -1.73
C ARG A 37 -8.30 0.03 -1.96
N PHE A 38 -7.41 0.94 -1.57
CA PHE A 38 -5.97 0.78 -1.73
C PHE A 38 -5.20 1.72 -0.80
N SER A 39 -3.89 1.50 -0.72
CA SER A 39 -2.93 2.46 -0.18
C SER A 39 -1.72 2.52 -1.10
N ILE A 40 -1.08 3.69 -1.17
CA ILE A 40 0.16 3.87 -1.93
C ILE A 40 1.21 4.48 -1.00
N PRO A 41 1.99 3.66 -0.28
CA PRO A 41 3.05 4.13 0.57
C PRO A 41 4.39 4.20 -0.19
N ASP A 42 5.05 5.35 -0.13
CA ASP A 42 6.49 5.44 -0.33
C ASP A 42 7.16 5.09 1.01
N ARG A 43 8.05 4.09 1.04
CA ARG A 43 8.65 3.57 2.28
C ARG A 43 10.16 3.63 2.24
N TRP A 44 10.73 4.13 3.32
CA TRP A 44 12.16 4.21 3.56
C TRP A 44 12.53 3.47 4.84
N LEU A 45 13.62 2.73 4.79
CA LEU A 45 14.27 2.13 5.96
C LEU A 45 15.67 2.74 6.05
N GLU A 46 16.02 3.23 7.24
CA GLU A 46 17.37 3.76 7.47
C GLU A 46 18.44 2.68 7.20
N PRO A 47 19.62 3.04 6.65
CA PRO A 47 20.72 2.11 6.50
C PRO A 47 21.04 1.41 7.81
N MET A 48 21.19 0.09 7.79
CA MET A 48 21.41 -0.76 8.96
C MET A 48 20.28 -0.75 10.01
N GLY A 49 19.14 -0.11 9.71
CA GLY A 49 17.96 -0.14 10.56
C GLY A 49 17.29 -1.51 10.55
N GLU A 50 16.77 -1.94 11.70
CA GLU A 50 15.94 -3.13 11.78
C GLU A 50 14.60 -2.86 11.07
N GLY A 51 14.29 -3.72 10.10
CA GLY A 51 12.99 -3.71 9.43
C GLY A 51 11.86 -4.17 10.35
N PRO A 52 10.61 -4.18 9.85
CA PRO A 52 9.43 -4.57 10.64
C PRO A 52 9.38 -6.05 11.06
N GLY A 53 10.40 -6.85 10.74
CA GLY A 53 10.40 -8.30 10.97
C GLY A 53 9.43 -9.04 10.05
N ALA A 54 9.20 -10.32 10.34
CA ALA A 54 8.18 -11.12 9.66
C ALA A 54 6.79 -10.72 10.16
N TYR A 55 5.88 -10.40 9.23
CA TYR A 55 4.50 -10.07 9.54
C TYR A 55 3.57 -10.49 8.39
N GLU A 56 2.29 -10.63 8.70
CA GLU A 56 1.24 -10.84 7.71
C GLU A 56 0.09 -9.84 7.90
N HIS A 57 -0.64 -9.59 6.83
CA HIS A 57 -1.93 -8.90 6.89
C HIS A 57 -3.02 -9.93 6.60
N ASP A 58 -3.86 -10.23 7.59
CA ASP A 58 -4.85 -11.32 7.53
C ASP A 58 -5.72 -11.28 6.27
N ALA A 59 -6.24 -10.10 5.91
CA ALA A 59 -7.10 -9.93 4.74
C ALA A 59 -6.36 -10.18 3.42
N ILE A 60 -5.10 -9.72 3.32
CA ILE A 60 -4.26 -9.93 2.13
C ILE A 60 -3.85 -11.41 2.04
N ALA A 61 -3.46 -12.00 3.15
CA ALA A 61 -3.09 -13.41 3.22
C ALA A 61 -4.29 -14.32 2.88
N ALA A 62 -5.49 -13.99 3.38
CA ALA A 62 -6.72 -14.68 3.03
C ALA A 62 -7.04 -14.55 1.53
N TRP A 63 -6.83 -13.37 0.93
CA TRP A 63 -7.00 -13.17 -0.50
C TRP A 63 -6.09 -14.10 -1.32
N PHE A 64 -4.80 -14.16 -1.02
CA PHE A 64 -3.87 -15.06 -1.73
C PHE A 64 -4.16 -16.55 -1.51
N ARG A 65 -4.65 -16.95 -0.32
CA ARG A 65 -5.08 -18.33 -0.06
C ARG A 65 -6.32 -18.71 -0.86
N GLY A 66 -7.25 -17.78 -1.04
CA GLY A 66 -8.46 -17.99 -1.84
C GLY A 66 -8.27 -17.82 -3.35
N HIS A 67 -7.17 -17.17 -3.78
CA HIS A 67 -6.83 -16.89 -5.17
C HIS A 67 -5.38 -17.30 -5.44
N PRO A 68 -5.07 -18.61 -5.51
CA PRO A 68 -3.72 -19.07 -5.77
C PRO A 68 -3.20 -18.53 -7.12
N PRO A 69 -1.87 -18.42 -7.31
CA PRO A 69 -1.29 -17.91 -8.57
C PRO A 69 -1.75 -18.64 -9.84
N SER A 70 -2.22 -19.90 -9.71
CA SER A 70 -2.83 -20.67 -10.79
C SER A 70 -4.08 -20.00 -11.40
N ASP A 71 -4.79 -19.18 -10.63
CA ASP A 71 -6.01 -18.49 -11.07
C ASP A 71 -5.73 -17.36 -12.07
N ILE A 72 -4.48 -16.85 -12.08
CA ILE A 72 -4.05 -15.78 -12.99
C ILE A 72 -3.82 -16.33 -14.43
N ALA A 73 -3.75 -17.66 -14.61
CA ALA A 73 -3.43 -18.30 -15.89
C ALA A 73 -4.52 -18.20 -16.99
N GLY A 74 -5.66 -17.54 -16.73
CA GLY A 74 -6.75 -17.39 -17.71
C GLY A 74 -6.82 -16.05 -18.45
N GLY A 75 -5.95 -15.08 -18.14
CA GLY A 75 -6.11 -13.67 -18.54
C GLY A 75 -5.27 -13.16 -19.72
N ALA A 76 -4.78 -14.05 -20.59
CA ALA A 76 -4.09 -13.66 -21.82
C ALA A 76 -4.57 -14.54 -22.99
N ARG A 77 -5.80 -14.28 -23.46
CA ARG A 77 -6.26 -14.41 -24.85
C ARG A 77 -7.66 -13.84 -24.99
#